data_AF-A0A377LUL6-F1
#
_entry.id   AF-A0A377LUL6-F1
#
_cell.length_a   1.000
_cell.length_b   1.000
_cell.length_c   1.000
_cell.angle_alpha   90.00
_cell.angle_beta   90.00
_cell.angle_gamma   90.00
#
_symmetry.space_group_name_H-M   'P 1'
#
loop_
_entity.id
_entity.type
_entity.pdbx_description
1 polymer ?
#
loop_
_entity_poly.entity_id
_entity_poly.type
_entity_poly.pdbx_seq_one_letter_code
_entity_poly.pdbx_strand_id
1 'polypeptide(L)'
;MTTLFNQPLNVINVGIALFSDDLKKQHVPVTQLDWAPPGQGNMQIVEALDQLAAEPLAEKIAAANKIALERIIQSHPVLVGYDQAINVVPGMTRTTILHAGPPVSWENMCGAMKGAVTGALVF
;
A
#
# COMPACT_ATOMS: atom_id res chain seq x y z
N MET A 1 -6.01 40.73 -9.78
CA MET A 1 -5.35 40.51 -8.48
C MET A 1 -5.74 39.13 -8.00
N THR A 2 -4.77 38.30 -7.60
CA THR A 2 -5.00 36.92 -7.15
C THR A 2 -5.82 36.91 -5.87
N THR A 3 -6.95 36.19 -5.89
CA THR A 3 -7.90 36.06 -4.76
C THR A 3 -7.32 35.33 -3.55
N LEU A 4 -6.14 34.71 -3.70
CA LEU A 4 -5.48 33.88 -2.70
C LEU A 4 -5.25 34.60 -1.35
N PHE A 5 -4.90 35.89 -1.38
CA PHE A 5 -4.62 36.68 -0.16
C PHE A 5 -5.84 37.41 0.39
N ASN A 6 -6.99 37.31 -0.28
CA ASN A 6 -8.24 37.99 0.13
C ASN A 6 -9.25 37.02 0.77
N GLN A 7 -8.82 35.82 1.12
CA GLN A 7 -9.65 34.78 1.74
C GLN A 7 -8.92 34.10 2.89
N PRO A 8 -9.64 33.47 3.84
CA PRO A 8 -9.03 32.68 4.90
C PRO A 8 -8.11 31.58 4.32
N LEU A 9 -6.89 31.48 4.86
CA LEU A 9 -5.90 30.48 4.43
C LEU A 9 -6.10 29.18 5.21
N ASN A 10 -6.00 28.04 4.51
CA ASN A 10 -5.84 26.72 5.10
C ASN A 10 -4.41 26.25 4.82
N VAL A 11 -3.58 26.17 5.85
CA VAL A 11 -2.15 25.89 5.71
C VAL A 11 -1.86 24.42 6.02
N ILE A 12 -1.03 23.77 5.20
CA ILE A 12 -0.41 22.48 5.54
C ILE A 12 1.05 22.76 5.87
N ASN A 13 1.45 22.55 7.13
CA ASN A 13 2.84 22.69 7.54
C ASN A 13 3.56 21.36 7.39
N VAL A 14 4.76 21.39 6.78
CA VAL A 14 5.65 20.23 6.64
C VAL A 14 6.98 20.58 7.29
N GLY A 15 7.50 19.69 8.13
CA GLY A 15 8.75 19.90 8.87
C GLY A 15 8.51 20.40 10.30
N ILE A 16 9.28 21.37 10.75
CA ILE A 16 9.35 21.76 12.17
C ILE A 16 7.99 22.27 12.67
N ALA A 17 7.51 21.72 13.79
CA ALA A 17 6.21 22.02 14.37
C ALA A 17 6.05 23.49 14.84
N LEU A 18 7.18 24.17 15.11
CA LEU A 18 7.21 25.57 15.54
C LEU A 18 6.38 26.50 14.63
N PHE A 19 6.46 26.31 13.31
CA PHE A 19 5.69 27.12 12.36
C PHE A 19 4.18 26.87 12.44
N SER A 20 3.77 25.61 12.62
CA SER A 20 2.37 25.28 12.89
C SER A 20 1.90 25.94 14.19
N ASP A 21 2.71 25.94 15.24
CA ASP A 21 2.33 26.51 16.54
C ASP A 21 2.19 28.04 16.47
N ASP A 22 3.05 28.73 15.72
CA ASP A 22 2.93 30.16 15.51
C ASP A 22 1.68 30.54 14.68
N LEU A 23 1.28 29.70 13.73
CA LEU A 23 0.04 29.88 12.96
C LEU A 23 -1.21 29.64 13.82
N LYS A 24 -1.19 28.63 14.70
CA LYS A 24 -2.27 28.38 15.66
C LYS A 24 -2.47 29.56 16.61
N LYS A 25 -1.39 30.18 17.12
CA LYS A 25 -1.46 31.38 17.97
C LYS A 25 -2.10 32.57 17.25
N GLN A 26 -1.93 32.65 15.93
CA GLN A 26 -2.54 33.66 15.06
C GLN A 26 -3.96 33.29 14.62
N HIS A 27 -4.53 32.20 15.15
CA HIS A 27 -5.86 31.71 14.80
C HIS A 27 -6.02 31.36 13.31
N VAL A 28 -4.92 30.99 12.64
CA VAL A 28 -4.93 30.51 11.25
C VAL A 28 -5.16 28.98 11.24
N PRO A 29 -6.11 28.47 10.42
CA PRO A 29 -6.27 27.03 10.21
C PRO A 29 -4.98 26.40 9.64
N VAL A 30 -4.38 25.48 10.41
CA VAL A 30 -3.17 24.76 10.00
C VAL A 30 -3.23 23.27 10.34
N THR A 31 -2.83 22.42 9.41
CA THR A 31 -2.60 20.98 9.61
C THR A 31 -1.11 20.70 9.59
N GLN A 32 -0.57 20.17 10.68
CA GLN A 32 0.78 19.62 10.71
C GLN A 32 0.77 18.28 9.97
N LEU A 33 1.45 18.21 8.84
CA LEU A 33 1.73 16.96 8.16
C LEU A 33 3.03 16.38 8.74
N ASP A 34 2.90 15.23 9.40
CA ASP A 34 4.05 14.44 9.83
C ASP A 34 4.64 13.72 8.62
N TRP A 35 5.57 14.41 7.95
CA TRP A 35 6.26 13.91 6.78
C TRP A 35 7.76 13.91 7.02
N ALA A 36 8.41 12.81 6.63
CA ALA A 36 9.84 12.65 6.61
C ALA A 36 10.24 11.93 5.31
N PRO A 37 11.45 12.19 4.77
CA PRO A 37 11.95 11.44 3.63
C PRO A 37 12.06 9.95 3.99
N PRO A 38 11.79 9.03 3.03
CA PRO A 38 11.90 7.61 3.29
C PRO A 38 13.30 7.24 3.77
N GLY A 39 13.37 6.37 4.79
CA GLY A 39 14.63 5.92 5.39
C GLY A 39 15.05 6.65 6.67
N GLN A 40 14.41 7.78 7.05
CA GLN A 40 14.64 8.45 8.35
C GLN A 40 16.13 8.66 8.71
N GLY A 41 16.99 8.94 7.72
CA GLY A 41 18.44 9.11 7.92
C GLY A 41 19.27 7.83 7.86
N ASN A 42 18.67 6.66 7.60
CA ASN A 42 19.39 5.45 7.26
C ASN A 42 20.04 5.60 5.87
N MET A 43 21.36 5.81 5.87
CA MET A 43 22.15 6.02 4.65
C MET A 43 22.02 4.88 3.64
N GLN A 44 21.86 3.64 4.08
CA GLN A 44 21.69 2.50 3.16
C GLN A 44 20.36 2.61 2.39
N ILE A 45 19.29 3.08 3.05
CA ILE A 45 18.00 3.28 2.40
C ILE A 45 18.06 4.48 1.45
N VAL A 46 18.70 5.57 1.86
CA VAL A 46 18.88 6.76 1.01
C VAL A 46 19.65 6.41 -0.26
N GLU A 47 20.79 5.73 -0.13
CA GLU A 47 21.59 5.28 -1.28
C GLU A 47 20.80 4.35 -2.21
N ALA A 48 20.01 3.43 -1.66
CA ALA A 48 19.16 2.55 -2.47
C ALA A 48 18.09 3.34 -3.23
N LEU A 49 17.49 4.37 -2.62
CA LEU A 49 16.50 5.23 -3.28
C LEU A 49 17.14 6.08 -4.37
N ASP A 50 18.34 6.61 -4.13
CA ASP A 50 19.09 7.36 -5.15
C ASP A 50 19.42 6.48 -6.35
N GLN A 51 19.80 5.21 -6.13
CA GLN A 51 20.02 4.26 -7.22
C GLN A 51 18.74 3.97 -8.01
N LEU A 52 17.60 3.83 -7.34
CA LEU A 52 16.30 3.62 -8.00
C LEU A 52 15.83 4.86 -8.78
N ALA A 53 16.17 6.06 -8.30
CA ALA A 53 15.83 7.33 -8.93
C ALA A 53 16.81 7.74 -10.04
N ALA A 54 17.96 7.09 -10.17
CA ALA A 54 18.94 7.37 -11.20
C ALA A 54 18.50 6.85 -12.58
N GLU A 55 18.81 7.62 -13.62
CA GLU A 55 18.63 7.17 -15.00
C GLU A 55 19.73 6.19 -15.42
N PRO A 56 19.41 5.14 -16.21
CA PRO A 56 18.14 4.87 -16.90
C PRO A 56 17.14 3.99 -16.11
N LEU A 57 17.42 3.71 -14.83
CA LEU A 57 16.61 2.78 -14.04
C LEU A 57 15.24 3.37 -13.69
N ALA A 58 15.19 4.66 -13.38
CA ALA A 58 13.94 5.38 -13.10
C ALA A 58 12.98 5.34 -14.30
N GLU A 59 13.45 5.63 -15.52
CA GLU A 59 12.64 5.49 -16.75
C GLU A 59 12.11 4.06 -16.94
N LYS A 60 12.95 3.05 -16.70
CA LYS A 60 12.54 1.65 -16.82
C LYS A 60 11.45 1.28 -15.82
N ILE A 61 11.57 1.75 -14.57
CA ILE A 61 10.55 1.55 -13.52
C ILE A 61 9.26 2.27 -13.89
N ALA A 62 9.34 3.53 -14.35
CA ALA A 62 8.18 4.30 -14.77
C ALA A 62 7.41 3.63 -15.92
N ALA A 63 8.13 3.12 -16.92
CA ALA A 63 7.54 2.39 -18.04
C ALA A 63 6.85 1.09 -17.58
N ALA A 64 7.48 0.32 -16.69
CA ALA A 64 6.89 -0.90 -16.14
C ALA A 64 5.64 -0.61 -15.29
N ASN A 65 5.69 0.42 -14.45
CA ASN A 65 4.57 0.85 -13.61
C ASN A 65 3.38 1.32 -14.45
N LYS A 66 3.63 2.04 -15.55
CA LYS A 66 2.59 2.45 -16.48
C LYS A 66 1.84 1.25 -17.04
N ILE A 67 2.56 0.23 -17.53
CA ILE A 67 1.96 -1.00 -18.06
C ILE A 67 1.15 -1.74 -16.98
N ALA A 68 1.69 -1.86 -15.76
CA ALA A 68 1.01 -2.53 -14.66
C ALA A 68 -0.29 -1.81 -14.27
N LEU A 69 -0.23 -0.48 -14.14
CA LEU A 69 -1.37 0.35 -13.78
C LEU A 69 -2.46 0.31 -14.87
N GLU A 70 -2.07 0.43 -16.14
CA GLU A 70 -2.99 0.33 -17.28
C GLU A 70 -3.75 -1.00 -17.26
N ARG A 71 -3.06 -2.13 -17.04
CA ARG A 71 -3.70 -3.45 -16.94
C ARG A 71 -4.68 -3.54 -15.79
N ILE A 72 -4.34 -2.99 -14.62
CA ILE A 72 -5.23 -2.99 -13.45
C ILE A 72 -6.48 -2.14 -13.73
N ILE A 73 -6.31 -0.92 -14.24
CA ILE A 73 -7.42 0.01 -14.51
C ILE A 73 -8.35 -0.52 -15.61
N GLN A 74 -7.79 -1.10 -16.67
CA GLN A 74 -8.55 -1.58 -17.82
C GLN A 74 -9.13 -2.99 -17.62
N SER A 75 -8.86 -3.64 -16.48
CA SER A 75 -9.43 -4.95 -16.18
C SER A 75 -10.93 -4.84 -15.92
N HIS A 76 -11.72 -5.68 -16.61
CA HIS A 76 -13.17 -5.80 -16.42
C HIS A 76 -13.53 -7.25 -16.07
N PRO A 77 -13.35 -7.68 -14.80
CA PRO A 77 -13.69 -9.03 -14.39
C PRO A 77 -15.18 -9.30 -14.54
N VAL A 78 -15.54 -10.42 -15.16
CA VAL A 78 -16.92 -10.88 -15.30
C VAL A 78 -17.07 -12.29 -14.73
N LEU A 79 -18.19 -12.55 -14.05
CA LEU A 79 -18.51 -13.88 -13.55
C LEU A 79 -18.92 -14.77 -14.72
N VAL A 80 -18.14 -15.82 -14.98
CA VAL A 80 -18.40 -16.78 -16.08
C VAL A 80 -18.99 -18.11 -15.61
N GLY A 81 -18.98 -18.40 -14.31
CA GLY A 81 -19.50 -19.65 -13.76
C GLY A 81 -19.03 -19.93 -12.33
N TYR A 82 -19.34 -21.13 -11.82
CA TYR A 82 -18.89 -21.66 -10.53
C TYR A 82 -18.70 -23.18 -10.62
N ASP A 83 -17.73 -23.71 -9.88
CA ASP A 83 -17.43 -25.14 -9.77
C ASP A 83 -16.66 -25.42 -8.48
N GLN A 84 -16.43 -26.69 -8.14
CA GLN A 84 -15.58 -27.11 -7.04
C GLN A 84 -14.12 -26.73 -7.31
N ALA A 85 -13.41 -26.27 -6.26
CA ALA A 85 -12.03 -25.82 -6.37
C ALA A 85 -11.08 -26.86 -7.00
N ILE A 86 -11.29 -28.16 -6.72
CA ILE A 86 -10.48 -29.26 -7.27
C ILE A 86 -10.54 -29.36 -8.81
N ASN A 87 -11.62 -28.85 -9.43
CA ASN A 87 -11.82 -28.92 -10.88
C ASN A 87 -11.22 -27.72 -11.61
N VAL A 88 -11.17 -26.54 -10.97
CA VAL A 88 -10.90 -25.26 -11.65
C VAL A 88 -9.72 -24.46 -11.09
N VAL A 89 -9.23 -24.75 -9.88
CA VAL A 89 -8.08 -24.04 -9.30
C VAL A 89 -6.78 -24.75 -9.68
N PRO A 90 -5.83 -24.08 -10.38
CA PRO A 90 -4.57 -24.69 -10.78
C PRO A 90 -3.75 -25.21 -9.59
N GLY A 91 -3.24 -26.43 -9.69
CA GLY A 91 -2.40 -27.05 -8.65
C GLY A 91 -3.15 -27.55 -7.41
N MET A 92 -4.48 -27.48 -7.40
CA MET A 92 -5.28 -28.01 -6.30
C MET A 92 -5.17 -29.53 -6.22
N THR A 93 -5.03 -30.07 -5.01
CA THR A 93 -5.05 -31.51 -4.76
C THR A 93 -6.11 -31.85 -3.71
N ARG A 94 -6.43 -33.14 -3.55
CA ARG A 94 -7.37 -33.60 -2.52
C ARG A 94 -6.92 -33.29 -1.09
N THR A 95 -5.63 -33.03 -0.88
CA THR A 95 -5.03 -32.75 0.44
C THR A 95 -4.48 -31.33 0.52
N THR A 96 -4.94 -30.43 -0.35
CA THR A 96 -4.57 -29.02 -0.33
C THR A 96 -5.68 -28.20 0.29
N ILE A 97 -5.37 -27.37 1.28
CA ILE A 97 -6.26 -26.34 1.82
C ILE A 97 -5.55 -25.00 1.68
N LEU A 98 -6.25 -24.00 1.10
CA LEU A 98 -5.74 -22.65 0.92
C LEU A 98 -6.16 -21.76 2.10
N HIS A 99 -5.33 -20.80 2.45
CA HIS A 99 -5.62 -19.80 3.48
C HIS A 99 -5.31 -18.39 2.96
N ALA A 100 -5.84 -17.37 3.64
CA ALA A 100 -5.56 -15.97 3.33
C ALA A 100 -4.21 -15.52 3.89
N GLY A 101 -3.62 -14.50 3.26
CA GLY A 101 -2.38 -13.86 3.73
C GLY A 101 -1.11 -14.48 3.14
N PRO A 102 0.07 -14.01 3.60
CA PRO A 102 1.36 -14.56 3.18
C PRO A 102 1.53 -16.00 3.68
N PRO A 103 2.50 -16.77 3.14
CA PRO A 103 2.77 -18.13 3.58
C PRO A 103 2.97 -18.22 5.11
N VAL A 104 2.23 -19.13 5.75
CA VAL A 104 2.37 -19.42 7.17
C VAL A 104 2.23 -20.92 7.41
N SER A 105 3.13 -21.48 8.23
CA SER A 105 3.03 -22.89 8.62
C SER A 105 1.90 -23.08 9.63
N TRP A 106 1.34 -24.29 9.68
CA TRP A 106 0.23 -24.63 10.58
C TRP A 106 0.49 -24.21 12.03
N GLU A 107 1.70 -24.43 12.54
CA GLU A 107 2.08 -24.17 13.93
C GLU A 107 1.93 -22.68 14.27
N ASN A 108 2.22 -21.82 13.28
CA ASN A 108 2.20 -20.35 13.38
C ASN A 108 0.84 -19.73 13.03
N MET A 109 -0.13 -20.53 12.56
CA MET A 109 -1.49 -20.05 12.34
C MET A 109 -2.13 -19.61 13.65
N CYS A 110 -2.89 -18.51 13.60
CA CYS A 110 -3.70 -18.07 14.73
C CYS A 110 -4.84 -19.07 15.02
N GLY A 111 -5.42 -19.00 16.21
CA GLY A 111 -6.47 -19.95 16.63
C GLY A 111 -7.67 -20.00 15.68
N ALA A 112 -8.10 -18.86 15.14
CA ALA A 112 -9.21 -18.81 14.20
C ALA A 112 -8.91 -19.54 12.88
N MET A 113 -7.71 -19.35 12.32
CA MET A 113 -7.29 -20.04 11.09
C MET A 113 -7.14 -21.54 11.32
N LYS A 114 -6.60 -21.94 12.48
CA LYS A 114 -6.55 -23.36 12.87
C LYS A 114 -7.94 -23.99 12.95
N GLY A 115 -8.89 -23.29 13.58
CA GLY A 115 -10.29 -23.73 13.64
C GLY A 115 -10.92 -23.89 12.26
N ALA A 116 -10.70 -22.93 11.35
CA ALA A 116 -11.24 -22.98 9.98
C ALA A 116 -10.69 -24.18 9.17
N VAL A 117 -9.38 -24.43 9.23
CA VAL A 117 -8.76 -25.58 8.54
C VAL A 117 -9.24 -26.90 9.13
N THR A 118 -9.33 -27.02 10.46
CA THR A 118 -9.89 -28.21 11.09
C THR A 118 -11.34 -28.45 10.67
N GLY A 119 -12.16 -27.39 10.62
CA GLY A 119 -13.53 -27.49 10.11
C GLY A 119 -13.57 -27.95 8.66
N ALA A 120 -12.71 -27.43 7.79
CA ALA A 120 -12.59 -27.82 6.40
C ALA A 120 -12.10 -29.27 6.20
N LEU A 121 -11.32 -29.82 7.13
CA LEU A 121 -10.87 -31.22 7.10
C LEU A 121 -11.99 -32.21 7.49
N VAL A 122 -12.94 -31.78 8.32
CA VAL A 122 -14.05 -32.62 8.78
C VAL A 122 -15.22 -32.63 7.78
N PHE A 123 -15.41 -31.52 7.06
CA PHE A 123 -16.41 -31.37 6.00
C PHE A 123 -16.10 -32.26 4.79
#